data_AF-A0A6N8WY48-F1
#
_entry.id   AF-A0A6N8WY48-F1
#
_cell.length_a   1.000
_cell.length_b   1.000
_cell.length_c   1.000
_cell.angle_alpha   90.00
_cell.angle_beta   90.00
_cell.angle_gamma   90.00
#
_symmetry.space_group_name_H-M   'P 1'
#
loop_
_entity.id
_entity.type
_entity.pdbx_description
1 polymer ?
#
loop_
_entity_poly.entity_id
_entity_poly.type
_entity_poly.pdbx_seq_one_letter_code
_entity_poly.pdbx_strand_id
1 'polypeptide(L)' 'MLAGTAVCRGLAPVTRNERDFRDTGLEVVNPWAGAVGRHAGYR' A
#
# COMPACT_ATOMS: atom_id res chain seq x y z
N MET A 1 -9.49 -9.08 -4.09
CA MET A 1 -8.74 -10.36 -4.05
C MET A 1 -7.27 -10.23 -3.62
N LEU A 2 -6.66 -9.03 -3.60
CA LEU A 2 -5.24 -8.87 -3.25
C LEU A 2 -4.92 -9.15 -1.76
N ALA A 3 -5.74 -8.66 -0.83
CA ALA A 3 -5.52 -8.86 0.61
C ALA A 3 -5.49 -10.35 0.99
N GLY A 4 -6.43 -11.16 0.50
CA GLY A 4 -6.44 -12.60 0.77
C GLY A 4 -5.20 -13.32 0.25
N THR A 5 -4.71 -12.96 -0.94
CA THR A 5 -3.45 -13.51 -1.46
C THR A 5 -2.25 -13.13 -0.59
N ALA A 6 -2.19 -11.88 -0.13
CA ALA A 6 -1.13 -11.40 0.74
C ALA A 6 -1.09 -12.16 2.07
N VAL A 7 -2.27 -12.37 2.70
CA VAL A 7 -2.40 -13.19 3.92
C VAL A 7 -1.93 -14.62 3.69
N CYS A 8 -2.47 -15.30 2.68
CA CYS A 8 -2.16 -16.72 2.42
C CYS A 8 -0.69 -16.98 2.07
N ARG A 9 0.04 -15.96 1.62
CA ARG A 9 1.44 -16.08 1.21
C ARG A 9 2.43 -15.35 2.12
N GLY A 10 1.97 -14.74 3.21
CA GLY A 10 2.83 -13.97 4.13
C GLY A 10 3.52 -12.79 3.45
N LEU A 11 2.81 -12.06 2.57
CA LEU A 11 3.33 -10.90 1.85
C LEU A 11 2.76 -9.60 2.42
N ALA A 12 3.54 -8.51 2.31
CA ALA A 12 3.07 -7.15 2.58
C ALA A 12 2.69 -6.45 1.24
N PRO A 13 1.45 -5.95 1.07
CA PRO A 13 1.08 -5.18 -0.10
C PRO A 13 1.86 -3.87 -0.19
N VAL A 14 2.40 -3.56 -1.38
CA VAL A 14 2.97 -2.25 -1.70
C VAL A 14 1.90 -1.44 -2.43
N THR A 15 1.36 -0.39 -1.79
CA THR A 15 0.22 0.36 -2.34
C THR A 15 0.12 1.76 -1.74
N ARG A 16 -0.42 2.71 -2.51
CA ARG A 16 -0.83 4.02 -2.00
C ARG A 16 -2.18 3.98 -1.28
N ASN A 17 -3.02 3.01 -1.60
CA ASN A 17 -4.39 2.94 -1.11
C ASN A 17 -4.48 2.09 0.17
N GLU A 18 -3.97 2.62 1.26
CA GLU A 18 -3.95 1.92 2.56
C GLU A 18 -5.34 1.67 3.13
N ARG A 19 -6.35 2.47 2.74
CA ARG A 19 -7.71 2.37 3.30
C ARG A 19 -8.33 1.00 3.08
N ASP A 20 -8.06 0.37 1.92
CA ASP A 20 -8.66 -0.91 1.54
C ASP A 20 -8.09 -2.08 2.37
N PHE A 21 -7.03 -1.84 3.14
CA PHE A 21 -6.30 -2.86 3.90
C PHE A 21 -6.38 -2.64 5.42
N ARG A 22 -6.93 -1.51 5.88
CA ARG A 22 -6.95 -1.12 7.31
C ARG A 22 -7.58 -2.18 8.22
N ASP A 23 -8.66 -2.82 7.78
CA ASP A 23 -9.40 -3.80 8.58
C ASP A 23 -8.92 -5.25 8.37
N THR A 24 -7.83 -5.44 7.62
CA THR A 24 -7.31 -6.78 7.28
C THR A 24 -6.22 -7.27 8.23
N GLY A 25 -5.65 -6.37 9.05
CA GLY A 25 -4.50 -6.66 9.91
C GLY A 25 -3.18 -6.88 9.16
N LEU A 26 -3.16 -6.67 7.83
CA LEU A 26 -1.95 -6.76 7.02
C LEU A 26 -1.02 -5.58 7.26
N GLU A 27 0.28 -5.88 7.29
CA GLU A 27 1.32 -4.86 7.13
C GLU A 27 1.31 -4.34 5.68
N VAL A 28 1.26 -3.02 5.51
CA VAL A 28 1.20 -2.36 4.20
C VAL A 28 2.37 -1.40 4.06
N VAL A 29 3.02 -1.44 2.89
CA VAL A 29 4.09 -0.49 2.55
C VAL A 29 3.53 0.55 1.58
N ASN A 30 3.45 1.80 2.02
CA ASN A 30 3.10 2.93 1.15
C ASN A 30 4.35 3.74 0.76
N PRO A 31 4.92 3.55 -0.44
CA PRO A 31 6.11 4.27 -0.85
C PRO A 31 5.85 5.76 -1.13
N TRP A 32 4.58 6.20 -1.15
CA TRP A 32 4.21 7.60 -1.27
C TRP A 32 4.04 8.32 0.07
N ALA A 33 4.09 7.62 1.21
CA ALA A 33 3.90 8.23 2.54
C ALA A 33 4.96 9.30 2.86
N GLY A 34 6.18 9.17 2.33
CA GLY A 34 7.26 10.15 2.46
C GLY A 34 7.36 11.18 1.32
N ALA A 35 6.50 11.09 0.29
CA ALA A 35 6.58 11.93 -0.91
C ALA A 35 5.72 13.21 -0.82
N VAL A 36 5.31 13.63 0.38
CA VAL A 36 4.62 14.90 0.59
C VAL A 36 5.60 16.05 0.27
N GLY A 37 5.51 16.58 -0.94
CA GLY A 37 6.21 17.82 -1.31
C GLY A 37 7.04 17.81 -2.61
N ARG A 38 6.89 16.85 -3.52
CA ARG A 38 7.43 17.02 -4.88
C ARG A 38 6.37 16.67 -5.90
N HIS A 39 5.73 17.69 -6.44
CA HIS A 39 5.12 17.61 -7.77
C HIS A 39 6.24 17.27 -8.76
N ALA A 40 6.55 15.99 -8.93
CA ALA A 40 7.17 15.52 -10.15
C ALA A 40 6.08 15.65 -11.22
N GLY A 41 6.02 16.84 -11.83
CA GLY A 41 5.17 17.10 -12.97
C GLY A 41 5.48 16.07 -14.04
N TYR A 42 4.55 15.15 -14.27
CA TYR A 42 4.52 14.40 -15.51
C TYR A 42 3.82 15.32 -16.50
N ARG A 43 4.60 15.84 -17.44
CA ARG A 43 4.11 16.54 -18.62
C ARG A 43 3.27 15.62 -19.49
#